data_AF-A0A0X8XVH4-F1
#
_entry.id   AF-A0A0X8XVH4-F1
#
_cell.length_a   1.000
_cell.length_b   1.000
_cell.length_c   1.000
_cell.angle_alpha   90.00
_cell.angle_beta   90.00
_cell.angle_gamma   90.00
#
_symmetry.space_group_name_H-M   'P 1'
#
loop_
_entity.id
_entity.type
_entity.pdbx_description
1 polymer ?
#
loop_
_entity_poly.entity_id
_entity_poly.type
_entity_poly.pdbx_seq_one_letter_code
_entity_poly.pdbx_strand_id
1 'polypeptide(L)'
;MPAAKLFIVSASGQFIPVVWLGVLGATLATISQTTDPGQLIADAYGGLSVIILLLVLHGPIATNILNIYTCTMATKALDIRIDRRIISIIVGIVSLGIATFFILQGDFGDTIDSFLVGVVTWISPWAAIICVHWFFIAKRNIDCEELVTGPRQSPLPTVRWSAIVSLVAGMFTTWLFLYGSLSFFQGPIATAMGGIDLSWLSGSLTAGISYAILGRLEPTRRKDLAA
;
A
#
# COMPACT_ATOMS: atom_id res chain seq x y z
N MET A 1 -14.30 13.05 -20.98
CA MET A 1 -12.97 13.70 -20.83
C MET A 1 -11.91 12.81 -21.46
N PRO A 2 -10.88 13.35 -22.13
CA PRO A 2 -9.74 12.56 -22.61
C PRO A 2 -9.00 11.88 -21.45
N ALA A 3 -8.60 10.62 -21.62
CA ALA A 3 -7.96 9.84 -20.56
C ALA A 3 -6.68 10.49 -19.99
N ALA A 4 -5.85 11.07 -20.87
CA ALA A 4 -4.64 11.79 -20.46
C ALA A 4 -4.95 13.01 -19.58
N LYS A 5 -6.02 13.76 -19.91
CA LYS A 5 -6.44 14.92 -19.12
C LYS A 5 -6.95 14.50 -17.74
N LEU A 6 -7.71 13.42 -17.67
CA LEU A 6 -8.17 12.87 -16.39
C LEU A 6 -6.98 12.42 -15.53
N PHE A 7 -6.05 11.66 -16.11
CA PHE A 7 -4.85 11.20 -15.41
C PHE A 7 -4.01 12.36 -14.87
N ILE A 8 -3.67 13.35 -15.71
CA ILE A 8 -2.83 14.48 -15.30
C ILE A 8 -3.49 15.27 -14.17
N VAL A 9 -4.79 15.59 -14.30
CA VAL A 9 -5.51 16.36 -13.28
C VAL A 9 -5.56 15.59 -11.95
N SER A 10 -5.88 14.29 -11.98
CA SER A 10 -5.88 13.44 -10.78
C SER A 10 -4.49 13.30 -10.17
N ALA A 11 -3.46 13.07 -10.97
CA ALA A 11 -2.09 12.92 -10.50
C ALA A 11 -1.56 14.23 -9.89
N SER A 12 -1.79 15.37 -10.55
CA SER A 12 -1.37 16.68 -10.03
C SER A 12 -2.11 17.06 -8.75
N GLY A 13 -3.39 16.68 -8.63
CA GLY A 13 -4.20 16.92 -7.44
C GLY A 13 -3.65 16.23 -6.19
N GLN A 14 -2.97 15.09 -6.34
CA GLN A 14 -2.28 14.41 -5.24
C GLN A 14 -0.82 14.84 -5.08
N PHE A 15 -0.09 14.98 -6.19
CA PHE A 15 1.35 15.23 -6.18
C PHE A 15 1.70 16.58 -5.58
N ILE A 16 1.00 17.65 -5.99
CA ILE A 16 1.33 19.02 -5.55
C ILE A 16 1.17 19.18 -4.02
N PRO A 17 0.04 18.77 -3.39
CA PRO A 17 -0.09 18.85 -1.94
C PRO A 17 0.93 18.00 -1.19
N VAL A 18 1.25 16.81 -1.67
CA VAL A 18 2.23 15.91 -1.03
C VAL A 18 3.63 16.50 -1.07
N VAL A 19 4.06 17.06 -2.20
CA VAL A 19 5.37 17.73 -2.31
C VAL A 19 5.40 18.95 -1.40
N TRP A 20 4.35 19.77 -1.39
CA TRP A 20 4.28 20.95 -0.54
C TRP A 20 4.35 20.58 0.96
N LEU A 21 3.56 19.61 1.41
CA LEU A 21 3.61 19.11 2.78
C LEU A 21 4.96 18.47 3.12
N GLY A 22 5.58 17.76 2.19
CA GLY A 22 6.91 17.17 2.37
C GLY A 22 8.00 18.23 2.57
N VAL A 23 7.99 19.30 1.77
CA VAL A 23 8.91 20.44 1.94
C VAL A 23 8.68 21.15 3.27
N LEU A 24 7.42 21.37 3.65
CA LEU A 24 7.06 21.97 4.94
C LEU A 24 7.53 21.10 6.11
N GLY A 25 7.28 19.80 6.06
CA GLY A 25 7.72 18.85 7.09
C GLY A 25 9.24 18.79 7.21
N ALA A 26 9.97 18.74 6.09
CA ALA A 26 11.43 18.78 6.09
C ALA A 26 11.98 20.08 6.68
N THR A 27 11.37 21.22 6.34
CA THR A 27 11.78 22.53 6.88
C THR A 27 11.55 22.61 8.39
N LEU A 28 10.38 22.18 8.87
CA LEU A 28 10.09 22.17 10.31
C LEU A 28 11.01 21.22 11.08
N ALA A 29 11.28 20.03 10.55
CA ALA A 29 12.21 19.08 11.16
C ALA A 29 13.66 19.59 11.22
N THR A 30 14.07 20.50 10.33
CA THR A 30 15.41 21.13 10.43
C THR A 30 15.50 22.24 11.48
N ILE A 31 14.38 22.89 11.80
CA ILE A 31 14.34 24.01 12.75
C ILE A 31 14.05 23.51 14.17
N SER A 32 13.26 22.45 14.29
CA SER A 32 12.87 21.87 15.57
C SER A 32 13.62 20.58 15.85
N GLN A 33 14.01 20.36 17.11
CA GLN A 33 14.68 19.14 17.55
C GLN A 33 13.69 17.95 17.72
N THR A 34 12.47 18.07 17.20
CA THR A 34 11.38 17.10 17.38
C THR A 34 10.76 16.75 16.03
N THR A 35 10.47 15.46 15.83
CA THR A 35 9.83 14.94 14.61
C THR A 35 8.31 14.84 14.75
N ASP A 36 7.75 15.14 15.93
CA ASP A 36 6.32 15.08 16.22
C ASP A 36 5.57 16.34 15.72
N PRO A 37 4.71 16.23 14.70
CA PRO A 37 3.93 17.36 14.18
C PRO A 37 3.05 18.05 15.23
N GLY A 38 2.54 17.30 16.21
CA GLY A 38 1.70 17.85 17.28
C GLY A 38 2.50 18.74 18.22
N GLN A 39 3.68 18.28 18.61
CA GLN A 39 4.61 19.05 19.44
C GLN A 39 5.11 20.30 18.72
N LEU A 40 5.41 20.19 17.42
CA LEU A 40 5.80 21.33 16.58
C LEU A 40 4.77 22.46 16.60
N ILE A 41 3.48 22.12 16.49
CA ILE A 41 2.40 23.11 16.52
C ILE A 41 2.20 23.68 17.93
N ALA A 42 2.32 22.84 18.96
CA ALA A 42 2.20 23.27 20.36
C ALA A 42 3.27 24.31 20.72
N ASP A 43 4.52 24.04 20.37
CA ASP A 43 5.66 24.90 20.65
C ASP A 43 5.61 26.22 19.84
N ALA A 44 5.13 26.17 18.59
CA ALA A 44 5.09 27.34 17.72
C ALA A 44 3.93 28.32 18.04
N TYR A 45 2.79 27.84 18.53
CA TYR A 45 1.56 28.65 18.62
C TYR A 45 0.98 28.79 20.05
N GLY A 46 1.57 28.15 21.06
CA GLY A 46 1.18 28.34 22.46
C GLY A 46 -0.32 28.12 22.70
N GLY A 47 -1.03 29.10 23.24
CA GLY A 47 -2.47 29.00 23.52
C GLY A 47 -3.39 28.80 22.30
N LEU A 48 -2.92 29.14 21.09
CA LEU A 48 -3.67 28.90 19.84
C LEU A 48 -3.51 27.48 19.30
N SER A 49 -2.58 26.69 19.87
CA SER A 49 -2.30 25.31 19.45
C SER A 49 -3.55 24.43 19.43
N VAL A 50 -4.45 24.57 20.41
CA VAL A 50 -5.68 23.74 20.48
C VAL A 50 -6.55 23.90 19.23
N ILE A 51 -6.76 25.14 18.77
CA ILE A 51 -7.59 25.41 17.58
C ILE A 51 -6.91 24.87 16.32
N ILE A 52 -5.58 25.07 16.21
CA ILE A 52 -4.80 24.62 15.06
C ILE A 52 -4.75 23.09 15.02
N LEU A 53 -4.54 22.44 16.16
CA LEU A 53 -4.55 20.98 16.28
C LEU A 53 -5.91 20.40 15.92
N LEU A 54 -7.03 21.02 16.32
CA LEU A 54 -8.37 20.59 15.89
C LEU A 54 -8.57 20.74 14.38
N LEU A 55 -8.04 21.81 13.78
CA LEU A 55 -8.09 22.00 12.33
C LEU A 55 -7.23 20.96 11.59
N VAL A 56 -6.03 20.67 12.10
CA VAL A 56 -5.13 19.66 11.53
C VAL A 56 -5.72 18.27 11.69
N LEU A 57 -6.36 17.96 12.82
CA LEU A 57 -6.98 16.68 13.14
C LEU A 57 -8.07 16.29 12.13
N HIS A 58 -8.77 17.27 11.53
CA HIS A 58 -9.80 17.00 10.53
C HIS A 58 -9.25 16.21 9.32
N GLY A 59 -8.04 16.49 8.86
CA GLY A 59 -7.43 15.82 7.70
C GLY A 59 -7.23 14.30 7.91
N PRO A 60 -6.52 13.89 8.97
CA PRO A 60 -6.39 12.48 9.35
C PRO A 60 -7.73 11.79 9.60
N ILE A 61 -8.73 12.47 10.16
CA ILE A 61 -10.07 11.88 10.33
C ILE A 61 -10.68 11.57 8.96
N ALA A 62 -10.69 12.55 8.04
CA ALA A 62 -11.28 12.38 6.72
C ALA A 62 -10.60 11.27 5.90
N THR A 63 -9.27 11.19 5.95
CA THR A 63 -8.49 10.16 5.24
C THR A 63 -8.70 8.76 5.85
N ASN A 64 -8.77 8.64 7.18
CA ASN A 64 -9.01 7.35 7.83
C ASN A 64 -10.43 6.80 7.58
N ILE A 65 -11.43 7.65 7.35
CA ILE A 65 -12.76 7.19 6.91
C ILE A 65 -12.66 6.41 5.59
N LEU A 66 -11.85 6.89 4.64
CA LEU A 66 -11.62 6.19 3.37
C LEU A 66 -10.84 4.88 3.56
N ASN A 67 -9.88 4.84 4.48
CA ASN A 67 -9.14 3.62 4.80
C ASN A 67 -10.05 2.53 5.40
N ILE A 68 -10.91 2.91 6.35
CA ILE A 68 -11.90 1.98 6.94
C ILE A 68 -12.89 1.52 5.87
N TYR A 69 -13.35 2.44 5.01
CA TYR A 69 -14.25 2.11 3.91
C TYR A 69 -13.65 1.10 2.93
N THR A 70 -12.44 1.37 2.44
CA THR A 70 -11.75 0.51 1.46
C THR A 70 -11.42 -0.86 2.06
N CYS A 71 -10.96 -0.91 3.31
CA CYS A 71 -10.75 -2.17 4.04
C CYS A 71 -12.05 -2.96 4.17
N THR A 72 -13.15 -2.30 4.53
CA THR A 72 -14.46 -2.95 4.65
C THR A 72 -14.94 -3.54 3.31
N MET A 73 -14.74 -2.80 2.21
CA MET A 73 -15.11 -3.27 0.87
C MET A 73 -14.21 -4.41 0.40
N ALA A 74 -12.90 -4.37 0.69
CA ALA A 74 -11.97 -5.46 0.42
C ALA A 74 -12.37 -6.74 1.18
N THR A 75 -12.76 -6.63 2.46
CA THR A 75 -13.25 -7.76 3.25
C THR A 75 -14.55 -8.34 2.68
N LYS A 76 -15.47 -7.49 2.20
CA LYS A 76 -16.69 -7.93 1.52
C LYS A 76 -16.42 -8.65 0.20
N ALA A 77 -15.35 -8.28 -0.51
CA ALA A 77 -14.94 -8.95 -1.75
C ALA A 77 -14.48 -10.40 -1.53
N LEU A 78 -14.19 -10.81 -0.29
CA LEU A 78 -13.89 -12.20 0.08
C LEU A 78 -15.16 -13.07 0.26
N ASP A 79 -16.32 -12.60 -0.20
CA ASP A 79 -17.64 -13.24 0.01
C ASP A 79 -18.01 -13.44 1.50
N ILE A 80 -17.46 -12.59 2.38
CA ILE A 80 -17.77 -12.60 3.81
C ILE A 80 -19.16 -11.96 4.04
N ARG A 81 -20.10 -12.80 4.47
CA ARG A 81 -21.51 -12.42 4.71
C ARG A 81 -21.75 -11.79 6.09
N ILE A 82 -20.91 -10.84 6.48
CA ILE A 82 -21.05 -10.05 7.72
C ILE A 82 -21.53 -8.64 7.35
N ASP A 83 -22.35 -8.02 8.19
CA ASP A 83 -22.80 -6.65 7.97
C ASP A 83 -21.65 -5.67 7.90
N ARG A 84 -21.74 -4.74 6.94
CA ARG A 84 -20.73 -3.69 6.69
C ARG A 84 -20.43 -2.89 7.97
N ARG A 85 -21.44 -2.61 8.78
CA ARG A 85 -21.31 -1.86 10.04
C ARG A 85 -20.45 -2.63 11.05
N ILE A 86 -20.67 -3.94 11.19
CA ILE A 86 -19.90 -4.78 12.11
C ILE A 86 -18.43 -4.84 11.66
N ILE A 87 -18.18 -5.06 10.37
CA ILE A 87 -16.81 -5.07 9.82
C ILE A 87 -16.12 -3.72 10.09
N SER A 88 -16.80 -2.60 9.83
CA SER A 88 -16.25 -1.26 10.06
C SER A 88 -15.89 -1.01 11.52
N ILE A 89 -16.70 -1.51 12.47
CA ILE A 89 -16.41 -1.39 13.91
C ILE A 89 -15.20 -2.24 14.28
N ILE A 90 -15.14 -3.49 13.81
CA ILE A 90 -13.99 -4.39 14.05
C ILE A 90 -12.70 -3.76 13.53
N VAL A 91 -12.71 -3.25 12.30
CA VAL A 91 -11.56 -2.54 11.71
C VAL A 91 -11.17 -1.34 12.57
N GLY A 92 -12.14 -0.56 13.05
CA GLY A 92 -11.87 0.58 13.94
C GLY A 92 -11.20 0.16 15.26
N ILE A 93 -11.68 -0.90 15.91
CA ILE A 93 -11.11 -1.43 17.16
C ILE A 93 -9.68 -1.95 16.93
N VAL A 94 -9.46 -2.72 15.87
CA VAL A 94 -8.13 -3.26 15.53
C VAL A 94 -7.16 -2.12 15.22
N SER A 95 -7.57 -1.15 14.39
CA SER A 95 -6.77 0.02 14.07
C SER A 95 -6.44 0.86 15.31
N LEU A 96 -7.38 1.02 16.24
CA LEU A 96 -7.15 1.71 17.51
C LEU A 96 -6.11 0.97 18.36
N GLY A 97 -6.19 -0.36 18.44
CA GLY A 97 -5.21 -1.18 19.16
C GLY A 97 -3.80 -1.06 18.56
N ILE A 98 -3.70 -1.13 17.23
CA ILE A 98 -2.43 -0.95 16.52
C ILE A 98 -1.88 0.47 16.71
N ALA A 99 -2.72 1.49 16.58
CA ALA A 99 -2.33 2.88 16.83
C ALA A 99 -1.85 3.08 18.27
N THR A 100 -2.52 2.47 19.26
CA THR A 100 -2.10 2.53 20.67
C THR A 100 -0.75 1.86 20.85
N PHE A 101 -0.52 0.70 20.22
CA PHE A 101 0.79 0.05 20.25
C PHE A 101 1.90 0.94 19.67
N PHE A 102 1.62 1.62 18.56
CA PHE A 102 2.56 2.58 17.94
C PHE A 102 2.88 3.77 18.84
N ILE A 103 1.88 4.34 19.53
CA ILE A 103 2.07 5.47 20.46
C ILE A 103 2.94 5.07 21.67
N LEU A 104 2.89 3.81 22.08
CA LEU A 104 3.68 3.31 23.21
C LEU A 104 5.14 2.99 22.82
N GLN A 105 5.52 3.08 21.55
CA GLN A 105 6.92 2.92 21.13
C GLN A 105 7.73 4.18 21.42
N GLY A 106 8.99 3.98 21.84
CA GLY A 106 9.84 5.07 22.35
C GLY A 106 10.37 6.03 21.28
N ASP A 107 10.50 5.60 20.02
CA ASP A 107 10.93 6.44 18.90
C ASP A 107 9.90 6.35 17.76
N PHE A 108 9.16 7.44 17.55
CA PHE A 108 8.15 7.53 16.51
C PHE A 108 8.76 7.50 15.10
N GLY A 109 9.94 8.10 14.91
CA GLY A 109 10.62 8.19 13.63
C GLY A 109 11.07 6.82 13.14
N ASP A 110 11.80 6.07 13.96
CA ASP A 110 12.25 4.72 13.64
C ASP A 110 11.08 3.77 13.40
N THR A 111 10.00 3.96 14.15
CA THR A 111 8.81 3.13 14.05
C THR A 111 8.06 3.37 12.74
N ILE A 112 7.93 4.63 12.29
CA ILE A 112 7.36 4.96 10.98
C ILE A 112 8.24 4.47 9.85
N ASP A 113 9.56 4.66 9.94
CA ASP A 113 10.50 4.17 8.93
C ASP A 113 10.38 2.65 8.75
N SER A 114 10.46 1.91 9.85
CA SER A 114 10.30 0.45 9.86
C SER A 114 8.95 0.00 9.30
N PHE A 115 7.87 0.72 9.59
CA PHE A 115 6.56 0.45 9.03
C PHE A 115 6.52 0.67 7.51
N LEU A 116 7.03 1.81 7.02
CA LEU A 116 7.06 2.14 5.60
C LEU A 116 7.89 1.12 4.80
N VAL A 117 9.05 0.74 5.34
CA VAL A 117 9.92 -0.32 4.79
C VAL A 117 9.18 -1.66 4.71
N GLY A 118 8.44 -2.04 5.76
CA GLY A 118 7.61 -3.24 5.76
C GLY A 118 6.49 -3.20 4.71
N VAL A 119 5.88 -2.03 4.51
CA VAL A 119 4.81 -1.83 3.51
C VAL A 119 5.36 -1.94 2.08
N VAL A 120 6.51 -1.34 1.79
CA VAL A 120 7.16 -1.41 0.47
C VAL A 120 7.45 -2.86 0.07
N THR A 121 7.80 -3.71 1.06
CA THR A 121 8.18 -5.12 0.86
C THR A 121 7.17 -5.90 -0.01
N TRP A 122 5.87 -5.62 0.13
CA TRP A 122 4.81 -6.34 -0.57
C TRP A 122 4.01 -5.48 -1.56
N ILE A 123 3.85 -4.17 -1.33
CA ILE A 123 3.05 -3.31 -2.22
C ILE A 123 3.68 -3.23 -3.61
N SER A 124 5.00 -3.05 -3.65
CA SER A 124 5.75 -2.93 -4.90
C SER A 124 5.60 -4.17 -5.81
N PRO A 125 5.92 -5.40 -5.33
CA PRO A 125 5.74 -6.60 -6.16
C PRO A 125 4.27 -6.87 -6.52
N TRP A 126 3.33 -6.60 -5.60
CA TRP A 126 1.90 -6.72 -5.87
C TRP A 126 1.45 -5.78 -7.01
N ALA A 127 1.85 -4.50 -6.97
CA ALA A 127 1.51 -3.53 -8.00
C ALA A 127 2.05 -3.95 -9.37
N ALA A 128 3.28 -4.47 -9.42
CA ALA A 128 3.88 -4.99 -10.64
C ALA A 128 3.08 -6.16 -11.23
N ILE A 129 2.65 -7.12 -10.40
CA ILE A 129 1.80 -8.24 -10.83
C ILE A 129 0.47 -7.74 -11.41
N ILE A 130 -0.19 -6.79 -10.75
CA ILE A 130 -1.46 -6.21 -11.23
C ILE A 130 -1.27 -5.49 -12.56
N CYS A 131 -0.21 -4.68 -12.71
CA CYS A 131 0.12 -4.01 -13.97
C CYS A 131 0.37 -5.03 -15.08
N VAL A 132 1.16 -6.07 -14.81
CA VAL A 132 1.43 -7.14 -15.78
C VAL A 132 0.15 -7.89 -16.15
N HIS A 133 -0.70 -8.18 -15.16
CA HIS A 133 -1.99 -8.82 -15.40
C HIS A 133 -2.84 -7.99 -16.34
N TRP A 134 -3.06 -6.72 -16.02
CA TRP A 134 -3.96 -5.84 -16.75
C TRP A 134 -3.48 -5.56 -18.17
N PHE A 135 -2.20 -5.23 -18.35
CA PHE A 135 -1.69 -4.81 -19.66
C PHE A 135 -1.26 -5.97 -20.56
N PHE A 136 -0.67 -7.05 -20.02
CA PHE A 136 -0.07 -8.11 -20.83
C PHE A 136 -0.89 -9.40 -20.88
N ILE A 137 -1.53 -9.79 -19.78
CA ILE A 137 -2.30 -11.05 -19.71
C ILE A 137 -3.75 -10.81 -20.13
N ALA A 138 -4.46 -9.94 -19.41
CA ALA A 138 -5.85 -9.58 -19.70
C ALA A 138 -5.96 -8.64 -20.92
N LYS A 139 -4.89 -7.93 -21.28
CA LYS A 139 -4.86 -6.98 -22.41
C LYS A 139 -6.02 -5.98 -22.35
N ARG A 140 -6.36 -5.50 -21.15
CA ARG A 140 -7.49 -4.60 -20.86
C ARG A 140 -8.87 -5.17 -21.22
N ASN A 141 -8.98 -6.48 -21.37
CA ASN A 141 -10.23 -7.18 -21.64
C ASN A 141 -10.58 -8.07 -20.43
N ILE A 142 -11.34 -7.51 -19.51
CA ILE A 142 -11.88 -8.23 -18.35
C ILE A 142 -13.39 -8.15 -18.42
N ASP A 143 -14.03 -9.30 -18.27
CA ASP A 143 -15.48 -9.38 -18.15
C ASP A 143 -15.89 -9.00 -16.73
N CYS A 144 -16.66 -7.92 -16.60
CA CYS A 144 -17.16 -7.45 -15.30
C CYS A 144 -18.10 -8.47 -14.65
N GLU A 145 -18.84 -9.24 -15.45
CA GLU A 145 -19.78 -10.24 -14.95
C GLU A 145 -19.03 -11.41 -14.29
N GLU A 146 -17.90 -11.83 -14.86
CA GLU A 146 -17.03 -12.87 -14.27
C GLU A 146 -16.46 -12.46 -12.89
N LEU A 147 -16.21 -11.16 -12.67
CA LEU A 147 -15.65 -10.63 -11.42
C LEU A 147 -16.67 -10.58 -10.26
N VAL A 148 -17.95 -10.41 -10.57
CA VAL A 148 -19.02 -10.34 -9.56
C VAL A 148 -19.72 -11.68 -9.36
N THR A 149 -19.48 -12.64 -10.26
CA THR A 149 -20.01 -14.01 -10.16
C THR A 149 -19.40 -14.71 -8.94
N GLY A 150 -20.23 -15.39 -8.16
CA GLY A 150 -19.80 -16.03 -6.92
C GLY A 150 -18.70 -17.08 -7.13
N PRO A 151 -17.87 -17.39 -6.11
CA PRO A 151 -16.68 -18.26 -6.26
C PRO A 151 -16.96 -19.67 -6.80
N ARG A 152 -18.19 -20.18 -6.63
CA ARG A 152 -18.62 -21.50 -7.12
C ARG A 152 -19.05 -21.51 -8.59
N GLN A 153 -19.40 -20.36 -9.13
CA GLN A 153 -19.98 -20.19 -10.46
C GLN A 153 -19.02 -19.49 -11.43
N SER A 154 -18.02 -18.78 -10.88
CA SER A 154 -17.05 -18.06 -11.70
C SER A 154 -16.14 -19.04 -12.45
N PRO A 155 -15.88 -18.80 -13.76
CA PRO A 155 -14.88 -19.56 -14.51
C PRO A 155 -13.44 -19.25 -14.07
N LEU A 156 -13.24 -18.25 -13.22
CA LEU A 156 -11.94 -17.83 -12.71
C LEU A 156 -11.45 -18.79 -11.62
N PRO A 157 -10.14 -19.12 -11.59
CA PRO A 157 -9.58 -19.90 -10.51
C PRO A 157 -9.67 -19.13 -9.19
N THR A 158 -10.09 -19.79 -8.12
CA THR A 158 -10.18 -19.19 -6.77
C THR A 158 -8.83 -18.68 -6.28
N VAL A 159 -7.74 -19.38 -6.62
CA VAL A 159 -6.38 -18.98 -6.32
C VAL A 159 -5.55 -19.14 -7.58
N ARG A 160 -4.85 -18.08 -7.95
CA ARG A 160 -3.89 -18.10 -9.05
C ARG A 160 -2.49 -18.30 -8.49
N TRP A 161 -2.01 -19.53 -8.48
CA TRP A 161 -0.71 -19.88 -7.89
C TRP A 161 0.44 -19.18 -8.59
N SER A 162 0.34 -18.92 -9.91
CA SER A 162 1.34 -18.12 -10.62
C SER A 162 1.51 -16.73 -10.00
N ALA A 163 0.43 -16.07 -9.58
CA ALA A 163 0.48 -14.78 -8.91
C ALA A 163 1.07 -14.89 -7.50
N ILE A 164 0.67 -15.90 -6.72
CA ILE A 164 1.18 -16.11 -5.35
C ILE A 164 2.69 -16.38 -5.35
N VAL A 165 3.16 -17.29 -6.21
CA VAL A 165 4.60 -17.62 -6.32
C VAL A 165 5.39 -16.39 -6.77
N SER A 166 4.86 -15.63 -7.73
CA SER A 166 5.51 -14.39 -8.21
C SER A 166 5.56 -13.32 -7.12
N LEU A 167 4.51 -13.21 -6.30
CA LEU A 167 4.45 -12.26 -5.18
C LEU A 167 5.49 -12.62 -4.12
N VAL A 168 5.57 -13.90 -3.73
CA VAL A 168 6.55 -14.38 -2.74
C VAL A 168 7.98 -14.19 -3.26
N ALA A 169 8.25 -14.54 -4.52
CA ALA A 169 9.56 -14.31 -5.14
C ALA A 169 9.91 -12.81 -5.20
N GLY A 170 8.92 -11.97 -5.51
CA GLY A 170 9.02 -10.52 -5.42
C GLY A 170 9.41 -10.04 -4.03
N MET A 171 8.61 -10.38 -3.02
CA MET A 171 8.85 -10.01 -1.61
C MET A 171 10.23 -10.45 -1.11
N PHE A 172 10.65 -11.67 -1.46
CA PHE A 172 11.97 -12.17 -1.11
C PHE A 172 13.08 -11.32 -1.74
N THR A 173 12.92 -10.95 -3.01
CA THR A 173 13.90 -10.11 -3.70
C THR A 173 13.87 -8.67 -3.17
N THR A 174 12.69 -8.14 -2.85
CA THR A 174 12.56 -6.85 -2.16
C THR A 174 13.39 -6.85 -0.89
N TRP A 175 13.25 -7.89 -0.05
CA TRP A 175 13.99 -8.04 1.19
C TRP A 175 15.51 -8.13 0.98
N LEU A 176 15.99 -8.82 -0.06
CA LEU A 176 17.43 -8.90 -0.36
C LEU A 176 18.09 -7.54 -0.67
N PHE A 177 17.33 -6.63 -1.27
CA PHE A 177 17.76 -5.28 -1.69
C PHE A 177 17.22 -4.16 -0.77
N LEU A 178 16.63 -4.53 0.37
CA LEU A 178 16.07 -3.61 1.35
C LEU A 178 17.17 -3.04 2.25
N TYR A 179 17.08 -1.74 2.54
CA TYR A 179 17.98 -1.11 3.50
C TYR A 179 17.20 -0.21 4.46
N GLY A 180 16.71 -0.82 5.55
CA GLY A 180 16.02 -0.12 6.64
C GLY A 180 16.89 0.18 7.87
N SER A 181 16.33 0.97 8.79
CA SER A 181 16.92 1.31 10.10
C SER A 181 17.17 0.08 10.99
N LEU A 182 16.24 -0.88 11.03
CA LEU A 182 16.39 -2.14 11.76
C LEU A 182 17.30 -3.13 10.99
N SER A 183 18.17 -3.82 11.71
CA SER A 183 19.06 -4.86 11.16
C SER A 183 18.33 -5.97 10.41
N PHE A 184 17.10 -6.29 10.80
CA PHE A 184 16.25 -7.26 10.11
C PHE A 184 15.84 -6.81 8.69
N PHE A 185 15.74 -5.50 8.46
CA PHE A 185 15.42 -4.90 7.17
C PHE A 185 16.65 -4.54 6.34
N GLN A 186 17.84 -5.00 6.73
CA GLN A 186 19.07 -4.84 5.97
C GLN A 186 19.37 -6.12 5.20
N GLY A 187 18.92 -6.15 3.95
CA GLY A 187 19.15 -7.25 3.04
C GLY A 187 20.64 -7.44 2.73
N PRO A 188 21.12 -8.69 2.57
CA PRO A 188 22.54 -8.96 2.36
C PRO A 188 23.10 -8.29 1.10
N ILE A 189 22.29 -8.12 0.04
CA ILE A 189 22.72 -7.48 -1.20
C ILE A 189 22.79 -5.96 -1.02
N ALA A 190 21.78 -5.36 -0.37
CA ALA A 190 21.81 -3.92 -0.07
C ALA A 190 23.01 -3.53 0.79
N THR A 191 23.31 -4.33 1.81
CA THR A 191 24.49 -4.13 2.67
C THR A 191 25.78 -4.27 1.88
N ALA A 192 25.89 -5.26 0.98
CA ALA A 192 27.05 -5.42 0.10
C ALA A 192 27.22 -4.27 -0.91
N MET A 193 26.11 -3.61 -1.29
CA MET A 193 26.10 -2.45 -2.20
C MET A 193 26.39 -1.12 -1.51
N GLY A 194 26.73 -1.12 -0.21
CA GLY A 194 27.02 0.09 0.55
C GLY A 194 25.78 0.85 1.03
N GLY A 195 24.67 0.15 1.24
CA GLY A 195 23.44 0.72 1.81
C GLY A 195 22.50 1.36 0.79
N ILE A 196 22.64 1.01 -0.50
CA ILE A 196 21.71 1.46 -1.53
C ILE A 196 20.43 0.61 -1.47
N ASP A 197 19.29 1.26 -1.26
CA ASP A 197 17.97 0.61 -1.32
C ASP A 197 17.47 0.54 -2.78
N LEU A 198 17.41 -0.67 -3.32
CA LEU A 198 16.80 -0.99 -4.63
C LEU A 198 15.61 -1.93 -4.49
N SER A 199 15.06 -2.06 -3.28
CA SER A 199 14.05 -3.04 -2.91
C SER A 199 12.80 -2.95 -3.79
N TRP A 200 12.25 -1.76 -3.95
CA TRP A 200 11.06 -1.52 -4.77
C TRP A 200 11.28 -1.90 -6.24
N LEU A 201 12.48 -1.65 -6.78
CA LEU A 201 12.76 -1.93 -8.18
C LEU A 201 12.97 -3.43 -8.38
N SER A 202 13.79 -4.06 -7.54
CA SER A 202 14.11 -5.48 -7.63
C SER A 202 12.88 -6.36 -7.38
N GLY A 203 12.06 -6.00 -6.39
CA GLY A 203 10.79 -6.65 -6.08
C GLY A 203 9.79 -6.54 -7.23
N SER A 204 9.57 -5.32 -7.76
CA SER A 204 8.68 -5.09 -8.89
C SER A 204 9.10 -5.87 -10.14
N LEU A 205 10.39 -5.82 -10.48
CA LEU A 205 10.91 -6.52 -11.67
C LEU A 205 10.78 -8.03 -11.52
N THR A 206 11.16 -8.58 -10.37
CA THR A 206 11.11 -10.03 -10.14
C THR A 206 9.68 -10.53 -10.17
N ALA A 207 8.76 -9.87 -9.45
CA ALA A 207 7.35 -10.25 -9.43
C ALA A 207 6.69 -10.08 -10.81
N GLY A 208 6.97 -8.97 -11.49
CA GLY A 208 6.42 -8.70 -12.81
C GLY A 208 6.89 -9.69 -13.88
N ILE A 209 8.19 -9.98 -13.94
CA ILE A 209 8.79 -10.91 -14.91
C ILE A 209 8.32 -12.34 -14.62
N SER A 210 8.43 -12.80 -13.37
CA SER A 210 7.99 -14.15 -13.00
C SER A 210 6.50 -14.35 -13.29
N TYR A 211 5.66 -13.36 -13.01
CA TYR A 211 4.24 -13.45 -13.33
C TYR A 211 3.94 -13.39 -14.83
N ALA A 212 4.68 -12.59 -15.59
CA ALA A 212 4.55 -12.55 -17.05
C ALA A 212 4.89 -13.91 -17.70
N ILE A 213 5.82 -14.66 -17.11
CA ILE A 213 6.20 -16.00 -17.56
C ILE A 213 5.18 -17.04 -17.09
N LEU A 214 4.98 -17.16 -15.78
CA LEU A 214 4.13 -18.19 -15.16
C LEU A 214 2.66 -18.00 -15.52
N GLY A 215 2.17 -16.75 -15.54
CA GLY A 215 0.78 -16.43 -15.84
C GLY A 215 0.38 -16.67 -17.30
N ARG A 216 1.35 -16.84 -18.22
CA ARG A 216 1.09 -17.28 -19.61
C ARG A 216 1.00 -18.80 -19.75
N LEU A 217 1.64 -19.53 -18.85
CA LEU A 217 1.67 -20.99 -18.86
C LEU A 217 0.42 -21.59 -18.21
N GLU A 218 -0.30 -20.80 -17.41
CA GLU A 218 -1.50 -21.24 -16.71
C GLU A 218 -2.69 -21.35 -17.68
N PRO A 219 -3.31 -22.53 -17.81
CA PRO A 219 -4.48 -22.71 -18.65
C PRO A 219 -5.63 -21.82 -18.15
N THR A 220 -6.13 -20.92 -18.99
CA THR A 220 -7.40 -20.28 -18.72
C THR A 220 -8.51 -21.31 -18.89
N ARG A 221 -9.15 -21.71 -17.78
CA ARG A 221 -10.30 -22.64 -17.72
C ARG A 221 -11.44 -22.27 -18.69
N ARG A 222 -11.45 -21.02 -19.19
CA ARG A 222 -12.27 -20.53 -20.31
C ARG A 222 -12.17 -21.38 -21.58
N LYS A 223 -11.03 -22.05 -21.84
CA LYS A 223 -10.85 -22.95 -23.00
C LYS A 223 -11.47 -24.33 -22.80
N ASP A 224 -11.56 -24.80 -21.56
CA ASP A 224 -12.01 -26.17 -21.25
C ASP A 224 -13.54 -26.30 -21.19
N LEU A 225 -14.25 -25.17 -21.04
CA LEU A 225 -15.73 -25.13 -21.07
C LEU A 225 -16.30 -24.91 -22.48
N ALA A 226 -15.43 -24.62 -23.46
CA ALA A 226 -15.81 -24.38 -24.85
C ALA A 226 -15.43 -25.56 -25.78
N ALA A 227 -14.98 -26.68 -25.21
CA ALA A 227 -14.64 -27.94 -25.88
C ALA A 227 -15.56 -29.06 -25.36
#